data_AF-A0A960IYG2-F1
#
_entry.id   AF-A0A960IYG2-F1
#
_cell.length_a   1.000
_cell.length_b   1.000
_cell.length_c   1.000
_cell.angle_alpha   90.00
_cell.angle_beta   90.00
_cell.angle_gamma   90.00
#
_symmetry.space_group_name_H-M   'P 1'
#
loop_
_entity.id
_entity.type
_entity.pdbx_description
1 polymer ?
#
loop_
_entity_poly.entity_id
_entity_poly.type
_entity_poly.pdbx_seq_one_letter_code
_entity_poly.pdbx_strand_id
1 'polypeptide(L)' 'MPKQTTVRLPDDLADEAEAVARVQGTSLNALIVDSLTSEIDRIRNDKDFTSRARELLKRDEELLDRLAR' A
#
# COMPACT_ATOMS: atom_id res chain seq x y z
N MET A 1 9.84 11.40 9.23
CA MET A 1 8.70 12.33 9.42
C MET A 1 7.47 11.70 8.81
N PRO A 2 6.28 11.74 9.45
CA PRO A 2 5.05 11.26 8.83
C PRO A 2 4.70 12.15 7.62
N LYS A 3 4.34 11.52 6.50
CA LYS A 3 3.83 12.22 5.31
C LYS A 3 2.32 12.32 5.40
N GLN A 4 1.78 13.53 5.48
CA GLN A 4 0.34 13.74 5.47
C GLN A 4 -0.23 13.37 4.09
N THR A 5 -1.26 12.54 4.09
CA THR A 5 -1.96 12.07 2.88
C THR A 5 -3.45 12.10 3.15
N THR A 6 -4.24 12.60 2.19
CA THR A 6 -5.71 12.60 2.27
C THR A 6 -6.24 11.46 1.41
N VAL A 7 -7.10 10.61 1.99
CA VAL A 7 -7.74 9.49 1.30
C VAL A 7 -9.25 9.72 1.31
N ARG A 8 -9.92 9.46 0.18
CA ARG A 8 -11.38 9.44 0.11
C ARG A 8 -11.84 8.00 0.25
N LEU A 9 -12.44 7.68 1.40
CA LEU A 9 -13.07 6.40 1.64
C LEU A 9 -14.54 6.48 1.21
N PRO A 10 -15.11 5.43 0.61
CA PRO A 10 -16.56 5.28 0.53
C PRO A 10 -17.17 5.39 1.94
N ASP A 11 -18.35 6.01 2.05
CA ASP A 11 -18.99 6.31 3.33
C ASP A 11 -19.14 5.06 4.19
N ASP A 12 -19.68 3.97 3.63
CA ASP A 12 -19.87 2.69 4.34
C ASP A 12 -18.55 2.13 4.91
N LEU A 13 -17.46 2.22 4.14
CA LEU A 13 -16.14 1.75 4.57
C LEU A 13 -15.57 2.62 5.69
N ALA A 14 -15.81 3.94 5.64
CA ALA A 14 -15.36 4.86 6.66
C ALA A 14 -16.05 4.56 8.01
N ASP A 15 -17.37 4.34 7.98
CA ASP A 15 -18.18 4.04 9.17
C ASP A 15 -17.77 2.69 9.79
N GLU A 16 -17.61 1.65 8.99
CA GLU A 16 -17.17 0.34 9.44
C GLU A 16 -15.76 0.39 10.05
N ALA A 17 -14.82 1.04 9.37
CA ALA A 17 -13.46 1.16 9.85
C ALA A 17 -13.38 1.97 11.15
N GLU A 18 -14.18 3.02 11.29
CA GLU A 18 -14.25 3.80 12.52
C GLU A 18 -14.82 2.98 13.68
N ALA A 19 -15.89 2.20 13.43
CA ALA A 19 -16.46 1.31 14.44
C ALA A 19 -15.43 0.28 14.93
N VAL A 20 -14.69 -0.35 14.00
CA VAL A 20 -13.62 -1.30 14.34
C VAL A 20 -12.53 -0.63 15.17
N ALA A 21 -12.05 0.54 14.75
CA ALA A 21 -11.02 1.27 15.47
C ALA A 21 -11.46 1.62 16.90
N ARG A 22 -12.71 2.08 17.06
CA ARG A 22 -13.29 2.40 18.37
C ARG A 22 -13.37 1.17 19.28
N VAL A 23 -13.84 0.03 18.77
CA VAL A 23 -13.91 -1.22 19.55
C VAL A 23 -12.52 -1.69 19.98
N GLN A 24 -11.51 -1.48 19.15
CA GLN A 24 -10.11 -1.79 19.45
C GLN A 24 -9.43 -0.74 20.37
N GLY A 25 -10.12 0.35 20.72
CA GLY A 25 -9.54 1.44 21.52
C GLY A 25 -8.43 2.21 20.80
N THR A 26 -8.44 2.22 19.46
CA THR A 26 -7.44 2.88 18.63
C THR A 26 -8.08 3.96 17.74
N SER A 27 -7.26 4.66 16.96
CA SER A 27 -7.73 5.66 15.99
C SER A 27 -7.91 5.05 14.60
N LEU A 28 -8.82 5.61 13.79
CA LEU A 28 -8.95 5.23 12.38
C LEU A 28 -7.62 5.35 11.63
N ASN A 29 -6.81 6.37 11.94
CA ASN A 29 -5.47 6.51 11.37
C ASN A 29 -4.56 5.31 11.71
N ALA A 30 -4.52 4.88 12.97
CA ALA A 30 -3.72 3.73 13.38
C ALA A 30 -4.20 2.44 12.69
N LEU A 31 -5.52 2.23 12.62
CA LEU A 31 -6.09 1.10 11.88
C LEU A 31 -5.67 1.08 10.41
N ILE A 32 -5.69 2.24 9.74
CA ILE A 32 -5.26 2.37 8.34
C ILE A 32 -3.76 2.07 8.21
N VAL A 33 -2.92 2.61 9.09
CA VAL A 33 -1.47 2.36 9.08
C VAL A 33 -1.16 0.87 9.28
N ASP A 34 -1.80 0.23 10.25
CA ASP A 34 -1.58 -1.18 10.56
C ASP A 34 -2.05 -2.08 9.41
N SER A 35 -3.20 -1.75 8.81
CA SER A 35 -3.75 -2.48 7.65
C SER A 35 -2.82 -2.38 6.44
N LEU A 36 -2.33 -1.17 6.12
CA LEU A 36 -1.39 -0.96 5.02
C LEU A 36 -0.04 -1.64 5.26
N THR A 37 0.46 -1.60 6.50
CA THR A 37 1.71 -2.28 6.88
C THR A 37 1.58 -3.78 6.69
N SER A 38 0.48 -4.36 7.19
CA SER A 38 0.20 -5.79 7.07
C SER A 38 0.08 -6.24 5.61
N GLU A 39 -0.55 -5.43 4.76
CA GLU A 39 -0.68 -5.72 3.34
C GLU A 39 0.66 -5.61 2.60
N ILE A 40 1.47 -4.59 2.90
CA ILE A 40 2.82 -4.47 2.34
C ILE A 40 3.67 -5.68 2.73
N ASP A 41 3.62 -6.12 3.97
CA ASP A 41 4.41 -7.26 4.44
C ASP A 41 3.91 -8.58 3.83
N ARG A 42 2.60 -8.74 3.61
CA ARG A 42 2.05 -9.85 2.84
C ARG A 42 2.60 -9.88 1.42
N ILE A 43 2.55 -8.74 0.73
CA ILE A 43 3.03 -8.59 -0.65
C ILE A 43 4.54 -8.82 -0.75
N ARG A 44 5.34 -8.36 0.22
CA ARG A 44 6.79 -8.60 0.26
C ARG A 44 7.14 -10.07 0.36
N ASN A 45 6.31 -10.86 1.04
CA ASN A 45 6.49 -12.30 1.16
C ASN A 45 5.91 -13.08 -0.03
N ASP A 46 5.18 -12.41 -0.93
CA ASP A 46 4.73 -12.97 -2.20
C ASP A 46 5.88 -12.96 -3.22
N LYS A 47 6.43 -14.16 -3.47
CA LYS A 47 7.52 -14.38 -4.42
C LYS A 47 7.11 -14.10 -5.87
N ASP A 48 5.85 -14.33 -6.22
CA ASP A 48 5.34 -14.11 -7.57
C ASP A 48 5.13 -12.61 -7.82
N PHE A 49 4.63 -11.87 -6.81
CA PHE A 49 4.57 -10.42 -6.88
C PHE A 49 5.96 -9.80 -7.06
N THR A 50 6.92 -10.22 -6.23
CA THR A 50 8.30 -9.70 -6.29
C THR A 50 8.98 -10.02 -7.62
N SER A 51 8.74 -11.20 -8.19
CA SER A 51 9.31 -11.59 -9.48
C SER A 51 8.75 -10.76 -10.63
N ARG A 52 7.42 -10.53 -10.66
CA ARG A 52 6.78 -9.64 -11.66
C ARG A 52 7.27 -8.20 -11.54
N ALA A 53 7.43 -7.69 -10.32
CA ALA A 53 7.96 -6.34 -10.10
C ALA A 53 9.40 -6.20 -10.61
N ARG A 54 10.26 -7.20 -10.39
CA ARG A 54 11.63 -7.21 -10.93
C ARG A 54 11.67 -7.25 -12.45
N GLU A 55 10.80 -8.05 -13.07
CA GLU A 55 10.72 -8.12 -14.53
C GLU A 55 10.26 -6.80 -15.14
N LEU A 56 9.29 -6.13 -14.52
CA LEU A 56 8.85 -4.79 -14.95
C LEU A 56 9.98 -3.78 -14.88
N LEU A 57 10.71 -3.73 -13.75
CA LEU A 57 11.84 -2.82 -13.58
C LEU A 57 12.95 -3.05 -14.62
N LYS A 58 13.26 -4.32 -14.92
CA LYS A 58 14.25 -4.67 -15.96
C LYS A 58 13.81 -4.15 -17.33
N ARG A 59 12.52 -4.30 -17.67
CA ARG A 59 11.97 -3.80 -18.94
C ARG A 59 11.98 -2.29 -19.01
N ASP A 60 11.72 -1.61 -17.90
CA ASP A 60 11.77 -0.16 -17.83
C ASP A 60 13.21 0.36 -17.98
N GLU A 61 14.19 -0.31 -17.39
CA GLU A 61 15.63 -0.03 -17.58
C GLU A 61 16.05 -0.21 -19.04
N GLU A 62 15.68 -1.35 -19.66
CA GLU A 62 15.92 -1.60 -21.08
C GLU A 62 15.25 -0.57 -22.00
N LEU A 63 14.08 -0.06 -21.62
CA LEU A 63 13.39 1.00 -22.36
C LEU A 63 14.14 2.34 -22.26
N LEU A 64 14.59 2.71 -21.05
CA LEU A 64 15.36 3.92 -20.83
C LEU A 64 16.69 3.89 -21.61
N ASP A 65 17.39 2.75 -21.63
CA ASP A 65 18.62 2.56 -22.40
C ASP A 65 18.40 2.73 -23.91
N ARG A 66 17.24 2.33 -24.42
CA ARG A 66 16.87 2.52 -25.83
C ARG A 66 16.52 3.97 -26.14
N LEU A 67 15.84 4.67 -25.23
CA LEU A 67 15.43 6.06 -25.41
C LEU A 67 16.59 7.06 -25.22
N ALA A 68 17.62 6.67 -24.46
CA ALA A 68 18.81 7.49 -24.25
C ALA A 68 19.83 7.44 -25.41
N ARG A 69 19.54 6.68 -26.49
CA ARG A 69 20.36 6.58 -27.70
C ARG A 69 19.92 7.52 -28.80
#